data_AF-A0A2E8CM42-F1
#
_entry.id   AF-A0A2E8CM42-F1
#
_cell.length_a   1.000
_cell.length_b   1.000
_cell.length_c   1.000
_cell.angle_alpha   90.00
_cell.angle_beta   90.00
_cell.angle_gamma   90.00
#
_symmetry.space_group_name_H-M   'P 1'
#
loop_
_entity.id
_entity.type
_entity.pdbx_description
1 polymer ?
#
loop_
_entity_poly.entity_id
_entity_poly.type
_entity_poly.pdbx_seq_one_letter_code
_entity_poly.pdbx_strand_id
1 'polypeptide(L)'
;MISHYAKRIFANGCFFILLIVSISARADFGIVPLGTVINQTDHVVVGVVNAVSESKTTGQQVISISVKDMLKGAKLEQFQLVGSTTDPGLPHFNFPKGTKILAFIRRSTESQGFYPVAGQQGVVPFTRGNSDLVLYTVKSVIQNGKNIELKSFTKVLQARQPTLPIVLAGALMSELTKRVTVKDAALLKQIACDTRKTYLKPARSWAIQRSGVLKLGKTRRCLEGLVTAKEEWNSGIQIAAIEALGDLGNPRSTAVLLKLLPELEAKPKKGVAKASNEDTRLQDESAEREPQGEEPEGGTQQSIKDDEATTSPAKGGERLEPKKAIVSQSNGERTKEQGLKPEGLEIGLIDSVLLALGKIGAPGSISTLQRFALVAPDFSLSSTAVHSLGLTGTPESRQALKTIVQESSNELIRNQASQTLKR
;
A
#
# COMPACT_ATOMS: atom_id res chain seq x y z
N MET A 1 -1.08 35.99 11.30
CA MET A 1 -0.37 36.49 10.10
C MET A 1 0.29 35.33 9.32
N ILE A 2 -0.47 34.26 9.01
CA ILE A 2 -0.06 33.11 8.16
C ILE A 2 -1.29 32.61 7.36
N SER A 3 -2.17 33.51 6.93
CA SER A 3 -3.44 33.15 6.25
C SER A 3 -3.59 33.78 4.86
N HIS A 4 -2.58 34.53 4.39
CA HIS A 4 -2.68 35.27 3.12
C HIS A 4 -1.80 34.75 1.96
N TYR A 5 -1.07 33.64 2.14
CA TYR A 5 -0.19 33.10 1.09
C TYR A 5 -0.79 31.96 0.25
N ALA A 6 -1.99 31.46 0.57
CA ALA A 6 -2.61 30.34 -0.16
C ALA A 6 -3.50 30.77 -1.35
N LYS A 7 -3.68 32.07 -1.60
CA LYS A 7 -4.65 32.59 -2.60
C LYS A 7 -4.05 33.28 -3.83
N ARG A 8 -2.74 33.15 -4.07
CA ARG A 8 -2.05 33.85 -5.19
C ARG A 8 -1.30 32.94 -6.17
N ILE A 9 -1.71 31.69 -6.33
CA ILE A 9 -1.17 30.75 -7.35
C ILE A 9 -2.15 30.53 -8.53
N PHE A 10 -3.25 31.29 -8.59
CA PHE A 10 -4.19 31.28 -9.73
C PHE A 10 -4.25 32.67 -10.40
N ALA A 11 -3.15 33.10 -11.00
CA ALA A 11 -3.13 34.17 -12.01
C ALA A 11 -1.71 34.29 -12.59
N ASN A 12 -1.51 33.65 -13.75
CA ASN A 12 -0.59 33.99 -14.85
C ASN A 12 0.00 32.72 -15.46
N GLY A 13 -0.23 32.58 -16.76
CA GLY A 13 0.08 31.41 -17.56
C GLY A 13 1.55 31.01 -17.51
N CYS A 14 1.81 29.89 -16.84
CA CYS A 14 2.90 28.96 -17.14
C CYS A 14 2.32 27.58 -16.88
N PHE A 15 1.95 26.90 -17.97
CA PHE A 15 1.27 25.62 -17.93
C PHE A 15 2.17 24.57 -17.27
N PHE A 16 1.69 24.12 -16.11
CA PHE A 16 1.90 22.82 -15.47
C PHE A 16 2.61 21.77 -16.34
N ILE A 17 3.93 21.65 -16.19
CA ILE A 17 4.62 20.37 -16.41
C ILE A 17 4.61 19.68 -15.05
N LEU A 18 3.47 19.05 -14.75
CA LEU A 18 3.36 18.13 -13.64
C LEU A 18 4.25 16.94 -13.99
N LEU A 19 5.44 16.92 -13.39
CA LEU A 19 6.28 15.74 -13.22
C LEU A 19 5.40 14.67 -12.54
N ILE A 20 4.66 13.90 -13.34
CA ILE A 20 4.31 12.53 -12.97
C ILE A 20 5.62 11.76 -13.13
N VAL A 21 6.55 12.01 -12.21
CA VAL A 21 7.54 11.00 -11.85
C VAL A 21 6.69 9.84 -11.40
N SER A 22 6.72 8.75 -12.15
CA SER A 22 6.25 7.46 -11.66
C SER A 22 6.73 7.36 -10.23
N ILE A 23 5.78 7.43 -9.30
CA ILE A 23 5.99 7.09 -7.91
C ILE A 23 6.30 5.59 -7.98
N SER A 24 7.55 5.24 -8.34
CA SER A 24 8.15 4.02 -7.86
C SER A 24 7.84 4.06 -6.39
N ALA A 25 7.03 3.10 -5.94
CA ALA A 25 6.48 3.05 -4.61
C ALA A 25 7.63 2.88 -3.60
N ARG A 26 8.41 3.95 -3.38
CA ARG A 26 8.87 4.30 -2.06
C ARG A 26 7.59 4.50 -1.28
N ALA A 27 7.18 3.45 -0.60
CA ALA A 27 6.21 3.51 0.48
C ALA A 27 6.78 4.33 1.67
N ASP A 28 7.39 5.48 1.39
CA ASP A 28 7.70 6.54 2.34
C ASP A 28 6.50 7.49 2.48
N PHE A 29 5.29 7.06 2.09
CA PHE A 29 4.05 7.73 2.44
C PHE A 29 3.89 7.72 3.97
N GLY A 30 4.37 8.78 4.60
CA GLY A 30 4.06 9.13 5.99
C GLY A 30 4.69 8.26 7.09
N ILE A 31 5.54 7.27 6.78
CA ILE A 31 6.21 6.48 7.81
C ILE A 31 7.43 7.24 8.34
N VAL A 32 7.27 7.88 9.51
CA VAL A 32 8.35 8.56 10.22
C VAL A 32 9.28 7.53 10.88
N PRO A 33 10.60 7.69 10.74
CA PRO A 33 11.60 6.88 11.44
C PRO A 33 11.35 6.83 12.95
N LEU A 34 11.42 5.64 13.55
CA LEU A 34 11.04 5.44 14.95
C LEU A 34 11.84 6.31 15.94
N GLY A 35 13.13 6.55 15.68
CA GLY A 35 13.93 7.45 16.50
C GLY A 35 13.47 8.91 16.39
N THR A 36 13.01 9.34 15.21
CA THR A 36 12.40 10.66 15.01
C THR A 36 11.09 10.78 15.79
N VAL A 37 10.21 9.77 15.73
CA VAL A 37 8.97 9.73 16.53
C VAL A 37 9.29 9.85 18.01
N ILE A 38 10.21 9.02 18.53
CA ILE A 38 10.62 9.03 19.95
C ILE A 38 11.23 10.37 20.37
N ASN A 39 11.97 11.05 19.49
CA ASN A 39 12.57 12.34 19.83
C ASN A 39 11.56 13.47 19.89
N GLN A 40 10.45 13.37 19.16
CA GLN A 40 9.37 14.36 19.14
C GLN A 40 8.33 14.15 20.25
N THR A 41 8.45 13.10 21.06
CA THR A 41 7.52 12.80 22.16
C THR A 41 8.03 13.26 23.50
N ASP A 42 7.10 13.72 24.35
CA ASP A 42 7.37 13.97 25.76
C ASP A 42 7.30 12.66 26.55
N HIS A 43 6.31 11.81 26.22
CA HIS A 43 6.09 10.53 26.87
C HIS A 43 5.91 9.40 25.85
N VAL A 44 6.41 8.23 26.22
CA VAL A 44 6.13 6.96 25.53
C VAL A 44 5.48 6.03 26.52
N VAL A 45 4.22 5.69 26.27
CA VAL A 45 3.33 5.11 27.26
C VAL A 45 2.78 3.78 26.78
N VAL A 46 2.75 2.79 27.65
CA VAL A 46 1.99 1.56 27.44
C VAL A 46 0.72 1.68 28.26
N GLY A 47 -0.43 1.57 27.60
CA GLY A 47 -1.72 1.78 28.24
C GLY A 47 -2.80 0.83 27.79
N VAL A 48 -3.95 0.92 28.45
CA VAL A 48 -5.18 0.21 28.11
C VAL A 48 -6.30 1.21 27.93
N VAL A 49 -7.06 1.08 26.85
CA VAL A 49 -8.23 1.91 26.57
C VAL A 49 -9.35 1.59 27.58
N ASN A 50 -9.79 2.59 28.35
CA ASN A 50 -10.84 2.43 29.36
C ASN A 50 -12.22 2.82 28.83
N ALA A 51 -12.28 3.90 28.06
CA ALA A 51 -13.50 4.46 27.52
C ALA A 51 -13.20 5.25 26.24
N VAL A 52 -14.15 5.23 25.31
CA VAL A 52 -14.17 6.05 24.11
C VAL A 52 -15.47 6.83 24.12
N SER A 53 -15.37 8.15 24.03
CA SER A 53 -16.51 9.05 23.86
C SER A 53 -16.40 9.71 22.51
N GLU A 54 -17.50 9.77 21.77
CA GLU A 54 -17.57 10.46 20.48
C GLU A 54 -18.76 11.42 20.47
N SER A 55 -18.49 12.67 20.11
CA SER A 55 -19.53 13.67 19.90
C SER A 55 -20.18 13.45 18.53
N LYS A 56 -21.46 13.07 18.52
CA LYS A 56 -22.22 12.86 17.27
C LYS A 56 -22.37 14.12 16.42
N THR A 57 -22.27 15.31 17.03
CA THR A 57 -22.44 16.60 16.34
C THR A 57 -21.15 17.15 15.76
N THR A 58 -20.02 16.97 16.45
CA THR A 58 -18.72 17.50 16.02
C THR A 58 -17.80 16.44 15.40
N GLY A 59 -18.08 15.14 15.60
CA GLY A 59 -17.19 14.04 15.23
C GLY A 59 -15.96 13.90 16.13
N GLN A 60 -15.85 14.72 17.18
CA GLN A 60 -14.70 14.69 18.07
C GLN A 60 -14.70 13.43 18.94
N GLN A 61 -13.56 12.74 18.99
CA GLN A 61 -13.34 11.56 19.80
C GLN A 61 -12.41 11.86 20.98
N VAL A 62 -12.76 11.35 22.17
CA VAL A 62 -11.92 11.39 23.37
C VAL A 62 -11.73 9.97 23.89
N ILE A 63 -10.48 9.54 23.96
CA ILE A 63 -10.11 8.21 24.46
C ILE A 63 -9.42 8.34 25.80
N SER A 64 -10.00 7.73 26.83
CA SER A 64 -9.41 7.64 28.17
C SER A 64 -8.55 6.39 28.29
N ILE A 65 -7.31 6.55 28.75
CA ILE A 65 -6.31 5.48 28.81
C ILE A 65 -5.74 5.37 30.22
N SER A 66 -5.77 4.16 30.78
CA SER A 66 -5.00 3.83 31.98
C SER A 66 -3.58 3.46 31.60
N VAL A 67 -2.62 4.06 32.28
CA VAL A 67 -1.20 3.75 32.08
C VAL A 67 -0.85 2.44 32.78
N LYS A 68 -0.08 1.60 32.10
CA LYS A 68 0.45 0.33 32.61
C LYS A 68 1.97 0.31 32.72
N ASP A 69 2.66 0.98 31.80
CA ASP A 69 4.11 1.15 31.84
C ASP A 69 4.49 2.49 31.19
N MET A 70 5.62 3.06 31.62
CA MET A 70 6.21 4.29 31.08
C MET A 70 7.57 3.95 30.49
N LEU A 71 7.72 4.09 29.18
CA LEU A 71 8.97 3.82 28.47
C LEU A 71 9.87 5.07 28.37
N LYS A 72 9.25 6.26 28.42
CA LYS A 72 9.91 7.57 28.41
C LYS A 72 8.99 8.61 29.06
N GLY A 73 9.57 9.60 29.73
CA GLY A 73 8.85 10.75 30.29
C GLY A 73 8.44 10.57 31.74
N ALA A 74 7.85 11.61 32.33
CA ALA A 74 7.39 11.58 33.73
C ALA A 74 6.20 10.63 33.93
N LYS A 75 6.02 10.18 35.18
CA LYS A 75 4.96 9.22 35.56
C LYS A 75 3.58 9.81 35.28
N LEU A 76 2.74 9.03 34.61
CA LEU A 76 1.32 9.30 34.38
C LEU A 76 0.52 8.09 34.87
N GLU A 77 -0.62 8.32 35.51
CA GLU A 77 -1.54 7.23 35.91
C GLU A 77 -2.62 6.99 34.86
N GLN A 78 -3.12 8.07 34.27
CA GLN A 78 -4.09 8.08 33.18
C GLN A 78 -3.93 9.33 32.32
N PHE A 79 -4.41 9.26 31.08
CA PHE A 79 -4.45 10.42 30.19
C PHE A 79 -5.59 10.27 29.17
N GLN A 80 -5.91 11.37 28.50
CA GLN A 80 -6.87 11.40 27.41
C GLN A 80 -6.17 11.74 26.09
N LEU A 81 -6.56 11.02 25.03
CA LEU A 81 -6.22 11.36 23.65
C LEU A 81 -7.42 11.96 22.95
N VAL A 82 -7.15 12.99 22.14
CA VAL A 82 -8.17 13.68 21.33
C VAL A 82 -7.98 13.30 19.86
N GLY A 83 -9.07 12.91 19.21
CA GLY A 83 -9.15 12.55 17.80
C GLY A 83 -10.41 13.12 17.14
N SER A 84 -10.64 12.81 15.87
CA SER A 84 -11.85 13.21 15.15
C SER A 84 -12.19 12.25 14.00
N THR A 85 -13.48 12.02 13.76
CA THR A 85 -14.00 11.33 12.56
C THR A 85 -14.20 12.26 11.37
N THR A 86 -14.28 13.57 11.61
CA THR A 86 -14.68 14.59 10.62
C THR A 86 -13.55 15.55 10.26
N ASP A 87 -12.56 15.72 11.16
CA ASP A 87 -11.39 16.58 10.93
C ASP A 87 -10.22 15.75 10.41
N PRO A 88 -9.81 15.91 9.14
CA PRO A 88 -8.70 15.15 8.55
C PRO A 88 -7.33 15.48 9.18
N GLY A 89 -7.22 16.58 9.93
CA GLY A 89 -6.02 16.95 10.68
C GLY A 89 -5.85 16.19 12.00
N LEU A 90 -6.89 15.51 12.48
CA LEU A 90 -6.88 14.73 13.71
C LEU A 90 -6.97 13.22 13.42
N PRO A 91 -6.38 12.37 14.27
CA PRO A 91 -6.46 10.93 14.10
C PRO A 91 -7.89 10.44 14.38
N HIS A 92 -8.39 9.57 13.52
CA HIS A 92 -9.57 8.77 13.79
C HIS A 92 -9.15 7.51 14.55
N PHE A 93 -9.76 7.26 15.71
CA PHE A 93 -9.41 6.12 16.55
C PHE A 93 -10.54 5.09 16.59
N ASN A 94 -10.24 3.86 16.19
CA ASN A 94 -11.18 2.74 16.29
C ASN A 94 -10.63 1.66 17.23
N PHE A 95 -10.53 2.00 18.53
CA PHE A 95 -9.99 1.10 19.54
C PHE A 95 -11.09 0.66 20.52
N PRO A 96 -11.43 -0.64 20.58
CA PRO A 96 -12.33 -1.16 21.60
C PRO A 96 -11.81 -0.91 23.02
N LYS A 97 -12.71 -0.83 24.00
CA LYS A 97 -12.35 -0.87 25.42
C LYS A 97 -11.52 -2.14 25.71
N GLY A 98 -10.47 -2.01 26.50
CA GLY A 98 -9.52 -3.07 26.81
C GLY A 98 -8.36 -3.21 25.83
N THR A 99 -8.36 -2.46 24.72
CA THR A 99 -7.26 -2.48 23.76
C THR A 99 -5.97 -2.00 24.42
N LYS A 100 -4.91 -2.80 24.32
CA LYS A 100 -3.56 -2.39 24.71
C LYS A 100 -2.96 -1.53 23.61
N ILE A 101 -2.39 -0.40 24.01
CA ILE A 101 -1.81 0.55 23.09
C ILE A 101 -0.41 0.97 23.56
N LEU A 102 0.44 1.24 22.59
CA LEU A 102 1.67 2.00 22.75
C LEU A 102 1.39 3.41 22.21
N ALA A 103 1.52 4.43 23.05
CA ALA A 103 1.25 5.81 22.70
C ALA A 103 2.51 6.66 22.78
N PHE A 104 2.81 7.34 21.68
CA PHE A 104 3.85 8.34 21.51
C PHE A 104 3.18 9.71 21.61
N ILE A 105 3.25 10.35 22.77
CA ILE A 105 2.43 11.52 23.08
C ILE A 105 3.28 12.75 23.41
N ARG A 106 2.73 13.90 23.03
CA ARG A 106 3.21 15.23 23.41
C ARG A 106 2.13 15.96 24.20
N ARG A 107 2.54 16.80 25.14
CA ARG A 107 1.61 17.67 25.87
C ARG A 107 1.11 18.76 24.94
N SER A 108 -0.18 19.05 25.01
CA SER A 108 -0.75 20.18 24.30
C SER A 108 -0.24 21.50 24.88
N THR A 109 0.08 22.45 24.00
CA THR A 109 0.34 23.85 24.39
C THR A 109 -0.95 24.66 24.51
N GLU A 110 -2.07 24.17 24.00
CA GLU A 110 -3.33 24.91 23.86
C GLU A 110 -4.46 24.34 24.76
N SER A 111 -4.29 23.13 25.32
CA SER A 111 -5.31 22.43 26.10
C SER A 111 -4.71 21.56 27.21
N GLN A 112 -5.52 21.10 28.17
CA GLN A 112 -5.10 20.22 29.27
C GLN A 112 -4.89 18.74 28.85
N GLY A 113 -4.71 18.46 27.55
CA GLY A 113 -4.68 17.11 26.99
C GLY A 113 -3.35 16.69 26.34
N PHE A 114 -3.30 15.44 25.87
CA PHE A 114 -2.17 14.90 25.10
C PHE A 114 -2.57 14.67 23.65
N TYR A 115 -1.63 14.91 22.75
CA TYR A 115 -1.77 14.60 21.33
C TYR A 115 -0.78 13.52 20.91
N PRO A 116 -1.18 12.58 20.06
CA PRO A 116 -0.22 11.66 19.45
C PRO A 116 0.72 12.41 18.52
N VAL A 117 1.98 11.99 18.49
CA VAL A 117 2.98 12.51 17.56
C VAL A 117 2.70 11.94 16.16
N ALA A 118 2.48 12.84 15.19
CA ALA A 118 2.22 12.65 13.77
C ALA A 118 1.39 11.39 13.37
N GLY A 119 0.10 11.61 13.06
CA GLY A 119 -0.76 10.65 12.36
C GLY A 119 -1.06 9.34 13.12
N GLN A 120 -1.28 8.25 12.37
CA GLN A 120 -1.56 6.90 12.90
C GLN A 120 -0.32 6.22 13.55
N GLN A 121 0.86 6.84 13.51
CA GLN A 121 2.06 6.29 14.14
C GLN A 121 2.16 6.62 15.62
N GLY A 122 1.43 7.66 16.06
CA GLY A 122 1.47 8.09 17.45
C GLY A 122 0.72 7.18 18.42
N VAL A 123 -0.16 6.29 17.93
CA VAL A 123 -0.84 5.28 18.75
C VAL A 123 -0.84 3.95 18.02
N VAL A 124 -0.18 2.95 18.61
CA VAL A 124 -0.05 1.62 18.02
C VAL A 124 -0.78 0.61 18.89
N PRO A 125 -1.90 0.02 18.43
CA PRO A 125 -2.53 -1.07 19.15
C PRO A 125 -1.66 -2.34 19.07
N PHE A 126 -1.65 -3.13 20.14
CA PHE A 126 -0.97 -4.41 20.16
C PHE A 126 -1.69 -5.41 21.07
N THR A 127 -1.32 -6.69 20.97
CA THR A 127 -1.98 -7.80 21.68
C THR A 127 -1.07 -8.36 22.77
N ARG A 128 -1.60 -9.24 23.62
CA ARG A 128 -0.76 -9.96 24.59
C ARG A 128 0.33 -10.78 23.89
N GLY A 129 0.04 -11.36 22.72
CA GLY A 129 0.97 -12.21 21.99
C GLY A 129 2.24 -11.47 21.57
N ASN A 130 2.14 -10.21 21.12
CA ASN A 130 3.28 -9.44 20.60
C ASN A 130 3.79 -8.33 21.53
N SER A 131 3.32 -8.29 22.77
CA SER A 131 3.71 -7.30 23.78
C SER A 131 5.22 -7.23 23.96
N ASP A 132 5.88 -8.36 24.20
CA ASP A 132 7.33 -8.38 24.47
C ASP A 132 8.14 -7.86 23.29
N LEU A 133 7.70 -8.17 22.06
CA LEU A 133 8.36 -7.71 20.84
C LEU A 133 8.20 -6.21 20.64
N VAL A 134 7.00 -5.67 20.90
CA VAL A 134 6.72 -4.23 20.84
C VAL A 134 7.59 -3.49 21.86
N LEU A 135 7.57 -3.94 23.12
CA LEU A 135 8.33 -3.31 24.19
C LEU A 135 9.83 -3.40 23.95
N TYR A 136 10.34 -4.57 23.55
CA TYR A 136 11.74 -4.75 23.20
C TYR A 136 12.16 -3.78 22.10
N THR A 137 11.37 -3.66 21.04
CA THR A 137 11.68 -2.80 19.89
C THR A 137 11.83 -1.34 20.33
N VAL A 138 10.85 -0.83 21.07
CA VAL A 138 10.82 0.58 21.49
C VAL A 138 11.89 0.87 22.54
N LYS A 139 12.02 0.02 23.57
CA LYS A 139 13.06 0.16 24.60
C LYS A 139 14.46 0.16 23.97
N SER A 140 14.70 -0.74 23.01
CA SER A 140 15.99 -0.82 22.31
C SER A 140 16.31 0.46 21.53
N VAL A 141 15.34 1.09 20.88
CA VAL A 141 15.56 2.36 20.18
C VAL A 141 15.76 3.52 21.15
N ILE A 142 15.00 3.58 22.25
CA ILE A 142 15.17 4.59 23.30
C ILE A 142 16.58 4.51 23.91
N GLN A 143 17.02 3.32 24.29
CA GLN A 143 18.29 3.10 24.99
C GLN A 143 19.50 3.34 24.10
N ASN A 144 19.46 2.86 22.85
CA ASN A 144 20.62 2.92 21.97
C ASN A 144 20.65 4.17 21.09
N GLY A 145 19.53 4.90 20.95
CA GLY A 145 19.47 6.18 20.25
C GLY A 145 20.11 6.09 18.86
N LYS A 146 21.16 6.89 18.60
CA LYS A 146 21.92 6.92 17.32
C LYS A 146 22.82 5.69 17.06
N ASN A 147 22.91 4.76 18.00
CA ASN A 147 23.77 3.58 17.92
C ASN A 147 23.00 2.26 17.71
N ILE A 148 21.74 2.28 17.23
CA ILE A 148 21.04 1.02 16.93
C ILE A 148 21.76 0.30 15.78
N GLU A 149 21.87 -1.02 15.93
CA GLU A 149 22.49 -1.91 14.96
C GLU A 149 21.44 -2.91 14.42
N LEU A 150 21.55 -3.27 13.15
CA LEU A 150 20.63 -4.21 12.50
C LEU A 150 20.58 -5.57 13.22
N LYS A 151 21.73 -6.06 13.72
CA LYS A 151 21.85 -7.36 14.39
C LYS A 151 20.92 -7.49 15.60
N SER A 152 20.70 -6.40 16.32
CA SER A 152 19.84 -6.33 17.50
C SER A 152 18.35 -6.55 17.18
N PHE A 153 17.93 -6.33 15.93
CA PHE A 153 16.52 -6.43 15.53
C PHE A 153 16.22 -7.66 14.67
N THR A 154 17.19 -8.56 14.48
CA THR A 154 17.00 -9.78 13.65
C THR A 154 15.81 -10.62 14.09
N LYS A 155 15.59 -10.81 15.41
CA LYS A 155 14.42 -11.50 15.95
C LYS A 155 13.10 -10.79 15.62
N VAL A 156 13.10 -9.46 15.62
CA VAL A 156 11.92 -8.64 15.29
C VAL A 156 11.53 -8.75 13.82
N LEU A 157 12.51 -8.99 12.95
CA LEU A 157 12.31 -9.13 11.51
C LEU A 157 11.90 -10.54 11.08
N GLN A 158 11.85 -11.51 12.00
CA GLN A 158 11.50 -12.90 11.69
C GLN A 158 9.98 -13.10 11.50
N ALA A 159 9.61 -14.03 10.63
CA ALA A 159 8.22 -14.38 10.33
C ALA A 159 7.55 -15.24 11.42
N ARG A 160 8.30 -15.63 12.47
CA ARG A 160 7.74 -16.38 13.60
C ARG A 160 6.84 -15.46 14.42
N GLN A 161 5.60 -15.89 14.62
CA GLN A 161 4.70 -15.21 15.54
C GLN A 161 5.29 -15.25 16.96
N PRO A 162 5.18 -14.16 17.73
CA PRO A 162 4.41 -12.96 17.45
C PRO A 162 5.08 -11.94 16.50
N THR A 163 4.31 -11.30 15.61
CA THR A 163 4.84 -10.25 14.70
C THR A 163 4.63 -8.83 15.23
N LEU A 164 5.59 -7.96 14.91
CA LEU A 164 5.52 -6.54 15.23
C LEU A 164 4.38 -5.87 14.43
N PRO A 165 3.57 -4.97 15.02
CA PRO A 165 2.57 -4.21 14.28
C PRO A 165 3.20 -3.50 13.07
N ILE A 166 2.51 -3.53 11.93
CA ILE A 166 3.09 -3.11 10.64
C ILE A 166 3.62 -1.67 10.65
N VAL A 167 2.90 -0.75 11.31
CA VAL A 167 3.32 0.66 11.45
C VAL A 167 4.63 0.78 12.23
N LEU A 168 4.77 0.01 13.30
CA LEU A 168 5.99 0.01 14.12
C LEU A 168 7.15 -0.71 13.41
N ALA A 169 6.86 -1.78 12.66
CA ALA A 169 7.85 -2.43 11.81
C ALA A 169 8.37 -1.50 10.71
N GLY A 170 7.47 -0.76 10.05
CA GLY A 170 7.83 0.25 9.06
C GLY A 170 8.69 1.37 9.66
N ALA A 171 8.29 1.92 10.82
CA ALA A 171 9.06 2.96 11.51
C ALA A 171 10.45 2.47 11.92
N LEU A 172 10.57 1.22 12.39
CA LEU A 172 11.85 0.60 12.71
C LEU A 172 12.73 0.43 11.46
N MET A 173 12.19 -0.10 10.36
CA MET A 173 12.94 -0.27 9.11
C MET A 173 13.39 1.08 8.54
N SER A 174 12.52 2.11 8.59
CA SER A 174 12.86 3.48 8.21
C SER A 174 14.01 4.05 9.06
N GLU A 175 14.00 3.76 10.37
CA GLU A 175 15.11 4.12 11.26
C GLU A 175 16.40 3.36 10.94
N LEU A 176 16.30 2.05 10.67
CA LEU A 176 17.44 1.21 10.28
C LEU A 176 18.04 1.65 8.93
N THR A 177 17.24 2.11 7.97
CA THR A 177 17.73 2.62 6.67
C THR A 177 18.73 3.76 6.84
N LYS A 178 18.58 4.61 7.86
CA LYS A 178 19.51 5.71 8.15
C LYS A 178 20.88 5.25 8.66
N ARG A 179 20.99 3.99 9.10
CA ARG A 179 22.10 3.50 9.92
C ARG A 179 22.82 2.32 9.30
N VAL A 180 22.08 1.52 8.56
CA VAL A 180 22.60 0.35 7.87
C VAL A 180 23.55 0.79 6.75
N THR A 181 24.74 0.23 6.78
CA THR A 181 25.82 0.52 5.82
C THR A 181 26.33 -0.77 5.18
N VAL A 182 27.37 -0.66 4.36
CA VAL A 182 28.08 -1.82 3.78
C VAL A 182 28.65 -2.77 4.84
N LYS A 183 28.84 -2.33 6.09
CA LYS A 183 29.27 -3.21 7.20
C LYS A 183 28.21 -4.28 7.53
N ASP A 184 26.94 -3.99 7.28
CA ASP A 184 25.82 -4.91 7.52
C ASP A 184 25.56 -5.86 6.33
N ALA A 185 26.42 -5.84 5.30
CA ALA A 185 26.18 -6.52 4.03
C ALA A 185 25.90 -8.03 4.18
N ALA A 186 26.58 -8.70 5.10
CA ALA A 186 26.37 -10.12 5.35
C ALA A 186 24.95 -10.40 5.87
N LEU A 187 24.49 -9.59 6.82
CA LEU A 187 23.16 -9.73 7.42
C LEU A 187 22.05 -9.28 6.46
N LEU A 188 22.26 -8.19 5.72
CA LEU A 188 21.34 -7.78 4.66
C LEU A 188 21.19 -8.85 3.59
N LYS A 189 22.30 -9.45 3.13
CA LYS A 189 22.25 -10.56 2.19
C LYS A 189 21.50 -11.77 2.77
N GLN A 190 21.74 -12.10 4.04
CA GLN A 190 21.04 -13.19 4.72
C GLN A 190 19.52 -12.96 4.73
N ILE A 191 19.07 -11.74 5.05
CA ILE A 191 17.64 -11.41 5.08
C ILE A 191 17.05 -11.37 3.66
N ALA A 192 17.72 -10.68 2.73
CA ALA A 192 17.25 -10.49 1.36
C ALA A 192 17.13 -11.82 0.59
N CYS A 193 18.17 -12.65 0.66
CA CYS A 193 18.24 -13.91 -0.07
C CYS A 193 17.67 -15.10 0.72
N ASP A 194 16.89 -14.85 1.78
CA ASP A 194 16.29 -15.91 2.59
C ASP A 194 15.19 -16.65 1.83
N THR A 195 15.51 -17.83 1.31
CA THR A 195 14.56 -18.72 0.63
C THR A 195 13.71 -19.54 1.60
N ARG A 196 14.11 -19.63 2.88
CA ARG A 196 13.41 -20.40 3.91
C ARG A 196 12.22 -19.66 4.52
N LYS A 197 11.94 -18.42 4.08
CA LYS A 197 10.85 -17.56 4.58
C LYS A 197 10.92 -17.39 6.12
N THR A 198 12.14 -17.38 6.65
CA THR A 198 12.50 -17.09 8.04
C THR A 198 12.15 -15.66 8.41
N TYR A 199 12.29 -14.72 7.47
CA TYR A 199 12.03 -13.30 7.66
C TYR A 199 10.68 -12.86 7.10
N LEU A 200 10.10 -11.84 7.73
CA LEU A 200 8.86 -11.19 7.27
C LEU A 200 9.01 -10.67 5.84
N LYS A 201 7.95 -10.80 5.03
CA LYS A 201 7.95 -10.28 3.65
C LYS A 201 8.36 -8.79 3.58
N PRO A 202 7.83 -7.88 4.43
CA PRO A 202 8.30 -6.48 4.47
C PRO A 202 9.80 -6.35 4.78
N ALA A 203 10.33 -7.12 5.73
CA ALA A 203 11.75 -7.09 6.08
C ALA A 203 12.64 -7.60 4.94
N ARG A 204 12.20 -8.66 4.23
CA ARG A 204 12.88 -9.16 3.03
C ARG A 204 12.89 -8.13 1.92
N SER A 205 11.73 -7.53 1.62
CA SER A 205 11.61 -6.47 0.61
C SER A 205 12.55 -5.30 0.89
N TRP A 206 12.51 -4.79 2.14
CA TRP A 206 13.40 -3.73 2.60
C TRP A 206 14.89 -4.11 2.46
N ALA A 207 15.27 -5.31 2.88
CA ALA A 207 16.67 -5.75 2.79
C ALA A 207 17.14 -5.92 1.34
N ILE A 208 16.27 -6.37 0.43
CA ILE A 208 16.54 -6.45 -1.01
C ILE A 208 16.84 -5.05 -1.57
N GLN A 209 15.93 -4.09 -1.37
CA GLN A 209 16.10 -2.72 -1.84
C GLN A 209 17.38 -2.10 -1.25
N ARG A 210 17.60 -2.27 0.05
CA ARG A 210 18.79 -1.72 0.71
C ARG A 210 20.08 -2.33 0.17
N SER A 211 20.06 -3.60 -0.21
CA SER A 211 21.22 -4.26 -0.83
C SER A 211 21.56 -3.69 -2.20
N GLY A 212 20.56 -3.30 -2.99
CA GLY A 212 20.75 -2.61 -4.28
C GLY A 212 21.38 -1.23 -4.07
N VAL A 213 20.77 -0.40 -3.22
CA VAL A 213 21.25 0.97 -2.90
C VAL A 213 22.67 0.97 -2.36
N LEU A 214 23.02 0.00 -1.50
CA LEU A 214 24.38 -0.16 -0.96
C LEU A 214 25.36 -0.86 -1.92
N LYS A 215 24.94 -1.15 -3.15
CA LYS A 215 25.76 -1.79 -4.20
C LYS A 215 26.38 -3.12 -3.77
N LEU A 216 25.63 -3.94 -3.04
CA LEU A 216 26.13 -5.20 -2.48
C LEU A 216 26.25 -6.28 -3.56
N GLY A 217 27.31 -6.28 -4.37
CA GLY A 217 27.46 -7.20 -5.52
C GLY A 217 27.28 -8.70 -5.23
N LYS A 218 27.50 -9.14 -3.97
CA LYS A 218 27.26 -10.52 -3.52
C LYS A 218 25.78 -10.94 -3.48
N THR A 219 24.84 -9.99 -3.59
CA THR A 219 23.39 -10.28 -3.66
C THR A 219 22.90 -10.48 -5.09
N ARG A 220 23.64 -9.99 -6.11
CA ARG A 220 23.23 -10.01 -7.53
C ARG A 220 22.56 -11.31 -7.96
N ARG A 221 23.26 -12.44 -7.83
CA ARG A 221 22.75 -13.75 -8.28
C ARG A 221 21.44 -14.16 -7.58
N CYS A 222 21.29 -13.83 -6.30
CA CYS A 222 20.05 -14.15 -5.58
C CYS A 222 18.91 -13.24 -6.05
N LEU A 223 19.20 -11.95 -6.31
CA LEU A 223 18.22 -11.01 -6.85
C LEU A 223 17.76 -11.43 -8.24
N GLU A 224 18.68 -11.81 -9.13
CA GLU A 224 18.34 -12.37 -10.46
C GLU A 224 17.43 -13.60 -10.33
N GLY A 225 17.73 -14.49 -9.38
CA GLY A 225 16.86 -15.64 -9.07
C GLY A 225 15.45 -15.21 -8.64
N LEU A 226 15.35 -14.21 -7.75
CA LEU A 226 14.06 -13.67 -7.28
C LEU A 226 13.25 -13.01 -8.41
N VAL A 227 13.90 -12.35 -9.37
CA VAL A 227 13.23 -11.77 -10.54
C VAL A 227 12.52 -12.85 -11.37
N THR A 228 13.14 -14.01 -11.52
CA THR A 228 12.62 -15.13 -12.32
C THR A 228 11.74 -16.12 -11.56
N ALA A 229 11.59 -15.95 -10.24
CA ALA A 229 10.87 -16.89 -9.40
C ALA A 229 9.34 -16.79 -9.60
N LYS A 230 8.76 -17.78 -10.27
CA LYS A 230 7.31 -17.83 -10.57
C LYS A 230 6.43 -17.93 -9.31
N GLU A 231 6.92 -18.52 -8.23
CA GLU A 231 6.20 -18.62 -6.95
C GLU A 231 6.04 -17.27 -6.24
N GLU A 232 6.85 -16.27 -6.62
CA GLU A 232 6.84 -14.92 -6.04
C GLU A 232 6.31 -13.88 -7.07
N TRP A 233 5.65 -14.34 -8.14
CA TRP A 233 5.13 -13.45 -9.18
C TRP A 233 4.13 -12.45 -8.59
N ASN A 234 4.25 -11.18 -9.00
CA ASN A 234 3.37 -10.09 -8.57
C ASN A 234 3.47 -9.80 -7.06
N SER A 235 4.56 -10.24 -6.42
CA SER A 235 4.85 -9.90 -5.04
C SER A 235 5.70 -8.63 -4.95
N GLY A 236 5.57 -7.90 -3.83
CA GLY A 236 6.50 -6.80 -3.52
C GLY A 236 7.97 -7.22 -3.47
N ILE A 237 8.27 -8.53 -3.35
CA ILE A 237 9.63 -9.07 -3.40
C ILE A 237 10.22 -9.02 -4.81
N GLN A 238 9.42 -9.34 -5.84
CA GLN A 238 9.87 -9.32 -7.23
C GLN A 238 10.16 -7.88 -7.69
N ILE A 239 9.25 -6.93 -7.38
CA ILE A 239 9.46 -5.50 -7.64
C ILE A 239 10.73 -5.01 -6.94
N ALA A 240 10.87 -5.29 -5.64
CA ALA A 240 12.06 -4.93 -4.89
C ALA A 240 13.35 -5.50 -5.51
N ALA A 241 13.33 -6.75 -6.00
CA ALA A 241 14.48 -7.37 -6.65
C ALA A 241 14.85 -6.69 -7.97
N ILE A 242 13.86 -6.36 -8.81
CA ILE A 242 14.06 -5.63 -10.06
C ILE A 242 14.67 -4.25 -9.77
N GLU A 243 14.07 -3.49 -8.86
CA GLU A 243 14.57 -2.18 -8.43
C GLU A 243 16.00 -2.27 -7.89
N ALA A 244 16.27 -3.27 -7.04
CA ALA A 244 17.58 -3.48 -6.45
C ALA A 244 18.65 -3.88 -7.46
N LEU A 245 18.29 -4.59 -8.55
CA LEU A 245 19.21 -4.85 -9.67
C LEU A 245 19.52 -3.57 -10.45
N GLY A 246 18.51 -2.73 -10.67
CA GLY A 246 18.69 -1.39 -11.22
C GLY A 246 19.64 -0.55 -10.37
N ASP A 247 19.35 -0.46 -9.07
CA ASP A 247 20.17 0.25 -8.10
C ASP A 247 21.55 -0.38 -7.95
N LEU A 248 21.74 -1.67 -8.14
CA LEU A 248 23.07 -2.28 -8.19
C LEU A 248 23.86 -1.78 -9.40
N GLY A 249 23.19 -1.56 -10.54
CA GLY A 249 23.78 -1.00 -11.75
C GLY A 249 24.77 -1.94 -12.44
N ASN A 250 24.66 -3.25 -12.24
CA ASN A 250 25.57 -4.22 -12.83
C ASN A 250 25.08 -4.65 -14.24
N PRO A 251 25.84 -4.39 -15.32
CA PRO A 251 25.40 -4.71 -16.68
C PRO A 251 25.12 -6.21 -16.93
N ARG A 252 25.68 -7.10 -16.10
CA ARG A 252 25.40 -8.55 -16.20
C ARG A 252 23.93 -8.89 -15.92
N SER A 253 23.19 -8.02 -15.24
CA SER A 253 21.78 -8.22 -14.92
C SER A 253 20.84 -7.72 -16.02
N THR A 254 21.34 -7.04 -17.06
CA THR A 254 20.52 -6.57 -18.18
C THR A 254 19.81 -7.71 -18.90
N ALA A 255 20.50 -8.83 -19.12
CA ALA A 255 19.94 -9.97 -19.86
C ALA A 255 18.72 -10.58 -19.16
N VAL A 256 18.74 -10.69 -17.83
CA VAL A 256 17.59 -11.26 -17.09
C VAL A 256 16.38 -10.33 -17.12
N LEU A 257 16.60 -9.02 -17.06
CA LEU A 257 15.54 -8.01 -17.10
C LEU A 257 14.91 -7.94 -18.51
N LEU A 258 15.72 -7.96 -19.56
CA LEU A 258 15.22 -7.99 -20.95
C LEU A 258 14.42 -9.26 -21.24
N LYS A 259 14.85 -10.42 -20.72
CA LYS A 259 14.12 -11.68 -20.88
C LYS A 259 12.75 -11.67 -20.20
N LEU A 260 12.57 -10.89 -19.14
CA LEU A 260 11.30 -10.81 -18.42
C LEU A 260 10.23 -10.02 -19.19
N LEU A 261 10.61 -9.03 -20.00
CA LEU A 261 9.64 -8.14 -20.67
C LEU A 261 8.65 -8.89 -21.58
N PRO A 262 9.06 -9.81 -22.48
CA PRO A 262 8.11 -10.58 -23.29
C PRO A 262 7.14 -11.42 -22.46
N GLU A 263 7.58 -11.96 -21.32
CA GLU A 263 6.72 -12.74 -20.42
C GLU A 263 5.65 -11.88 -19.75
N LEU A 264 5.95 -10.61 -19.49
CA LEU A 264 4.99 -9.64 -18.94
C LEU A 264 4.04 -9.10 -20.03
N GLU A 265 4.53 -8.91 -21.26
CA GLU A 265 3.72 -8.44 -22.39
C GLU A 265 2.71 -9.50 -22.89
N ALA A 266 3.07 -10.79 -22.84
CA ALA A 266 2.25 -11.88 -23.38
C ALA A 266 1.05 -12.27 -22.51
N LYS A 267 0.93 -11.72 -21.29
CA LYS A 267 -0.18 -12.07 -20.41
C LYS A 267 -1.48 -11.41 -20.87
N PRO A 268 -2.58 -12.17 -20.99
CA PRO A 268 -3.85 -11.58 -21.36
C PRO A 268 -4.32 -10.63 -20.26
N LYS A 269 -4.63 -9.38 -20.64
CA LYS A 269 -5.38 -8.43 -19.83
C LYS A 269 -6.71 -9.11 -19.45
N LYS A 270 -6.79 -9.67 -18.23
CA LYS A 270 -8.05 -10.24 -17.73
C LYS A 270 -9.01 -9.09 -17.43
N GLY A 271 -9.76 -8.64 -18.43
CA GLY A 271 -10.81 -7.64 -18.24
C GLY A 271 -11.00 -6.65 -19.39
N VAL A 272 -11.25 -7.12 -20.60
CA VAL A 272 -12.14 -6.37 -21.51
C VAL A 272 -13.28 -7.32 -21.83
N ALA A 273 -14.37 -7.20 -21.08
CA ALA A 273 -15.64 -7.63 -21.62
C ALA A 273 -15.81 -6.88 -22.94
N LYS A 274 -15.77 -7.64 -24.05
CA LYS A 274 -16.25 -7.16 -25.34
C LYS A 274 -17.68 -6.66 -25.11
N ALA A 275 -17.89 -5.36 -25.09
CA ALA A 275 -19.16 -4.82 -25.54
C ALA A 275 -19.14 -4.99 -27.07
N SER A 276 -19.65 -6.13 -27.53
CA SER A 276 -19.98 -6.31 -28.94
C SER A 276 -21.25 -5.50 -29.22
N ASN A 277 -21.16 -4.68 -30.25
CA ASN A 277 -22.26 -3.99 -30.89
C ASN A 277 -23.38 -5.00 -31.23
N GLU A 278 -24.62 -4.65 -30.90
CA GLU A 278 -25.78 -5.10 -31.66
C GLU A 278 -26.56 -3.83 -32.02
N ASP A 279 -26.76 -3.65 -33.31
CA ASP A 279 -27.58 -2.64 -33.97
C ASP A 279 -28.99 -2.55 -33.37
N THR A 280 -29.60 -1.36 -33.36
CA THR A 280 -30.83 -1.12 -34.12
C THR A 280 -31.07 0.38 -34.30
N ARG A 281 -31.23 0.76 -35.57
CA ARG A 281 -31.72 2.03 -36.12
C ARG A 281 -32.82 2.68 -35.30
N LEU A 282 -32.65 3.97 -34.99
CA LEU A 282 -33.77 4.89 -34.81
C LEU A 282 -34.13 5.46 -36.19
N GLN A 283 -35.34 5.17 -36.64
CA GLN A 283 -36.09 6.01 -37.58
C GLN A 283 -37.40 6.42 -36.93
N ASP A 284 -37.80 7.63 -37.30
CA ASP A 284 -38.97 8.41 -36.90
C ASP A 284 -40.28 7.62 -36.72
N GLU A 285 -41.10 8.01 -35.74
CA GLU A 285 -42.34 8.77 -36.00
C GLU A 285 -43.07 9.16 -34.71
N SER A 286 -43.54 10.40 -34.71
CA SER A 286 -44.42 11.05 -33.74
C SER A 286 -45.83 10.45 -33.74
N ALA A 287 -46.51 10.40 -32.59
CA ALA A 287 -47.87 10.94 -32.39
C ALA A 287 -48.57 10.39 -31.12
N GLU A 288 -48.97 11.33 -30.26
CA GLU A 288 -50.28 11.49 -29.58
C GLU A 288 -51.11 10.30 -29.04
N ARG A 289 -51.59 10.55 -27.80
CA ARG A 289 -52.89 10.22 -27.15
C ARG A 289 -52.97 9.08 -26.12
N GLU A 290 -53.57 9.48 -24.99
CA GLU A 290 -54.05 8.71 -23.83
C GLU A 290 -55.30 7.83 -24.14
N PRO A 291 -56.03 7.30 -23.13
CA PRO A 291 -55.73 6.18 -22.23
C PRO A 291 -56.90 5.14 -22.26
N GLN A 292 -57.02 4.31 -21.21
CA GLN A 292 -58.20 3.53 -20.74
C GLN A 292 -58.22 2.02 -21.03
N GLY A 293 -58.76 1.28 -20.06
CA GLY A 293 -59.51 0.05 -20.32
C GLY A 293 -59.13 -1.14 -19.45
N GLU A 294 -59.88 -1.35 -18.38
CA GLU A 294 -59.95 -2.57 -17.56
C GLU A 294 -60.42 -3.79 -18.37
N GLU A 295 -59.77 -4.95 -18.14
CA GLU A 295 -60.33 -6.32 -17.95
C GLU A 295 -61.30 -6.97 -19.00
N PRO A 296 -61.67 -8.27 -18.90
CA PRO A 296 -60.88 -9.49 -18.67
C PRO A 296 -61.36 -10.68 -19.59
N GLU A 297 -61.02 -11.91 -19.19
CA GLU A 297 -61.57 -13.22 -19.65
C GLU A 297 -61.08 -13.75 -21.01
N GLY A 298 -60.83 -15.04 -21.22
CA GLY A 298 -61.05 -16.23 -20.40
C GLY A 298 -60.90 -17.49 -21.28
N GLY A 299 -60.62 -18.62 -20.62
CA GLY A 299 -60.84 -19.97 -21.14
C GLY A 299 -59.67 -20.62 -21.91
N THR A 300 -59.34 -21.91 -21.78
CA THR A 300 -60.03 -23.02 -21.09
C THR A 300 -59.07 -24.22 -21.04
N GLN A 301 -58.93 -24.85 -19.85
CA GLN A 301 -58.78 -26.30 -19.52
C GLN A 301 -57.61 -27.11 -20.14
N GLN A 302 -57.01 -28.14 -19.51
CA GLN A 302 -57.64 -29.25 -18.78
C GLN A 302 -56.65 -30.17 -18.02
N SER A 303 -57.21 -30.98 -17.10
CA SER A 303 -56.71 -32.15 -16.34
C SER A 303 -55.86 -31.88 -15.08
N ILE A 304 -56.37 -31.94 -13.84
CA ILE A 304 -57.13 -32.96 -13.04
C ILE A 304 -56.25 -34.09 -12.47
N LYS A 305 -56.08 -34.04 -11.13
CA LYS A 305 -56.27 -35.05 -10.06
C LYS A 305 -55.41 -34.62 -8.86
N ASP A 306 -55.93 -33.96 -7.83
CA ASP A 306 -56.91 -34.37 -6.79
C ASP A 306 -56.42 -35.52 -5.89
N ASP A 307 -56.17 -35.20 -4.62
CA ASP A 307 -56.99 -35.64 -3.46
C ASP A 307 -56.26 -35.20 -2.16
N GLU A 308 -56.67 -34.11 -1.49
CA GLU A 308 -57.74 -34.03 -0.45
C GLU A 308 -57.25 -34.60 0.91
N ALA A 309 -56.75 -33.79 1.85
CA ALA A 309 -57.50 -33.05 2.89
C ALA A 309 -58.47 -33.95 3.67
N THR A 310 -58.34 -34.12 4.99
CA THR A 310 -58.94 -33.27 6.03
C THR A 310 -58.86 -34.08 7.34
N THR A 311 -58.58 -33.52 8.53
CA THR A 311 -59.59 -32.97 9.45
C THR A 311 -58.90 -32.69 10.81
N SER A 312 -59.33 -31.63 11.49
CA SER A 312 -59.11 -31.32 12.92
C SER A 312 -60.47 -31.55 13.64
N PRO A 313 -60.66 -31.67 14.99
CA PRO A 313 -59.94 -30.95 16.05
C PRO A 313 -59.82 -31.59 17.49
N ALA A 314 -59.04 -30.89 18.33
CA ALA A 314 -59.18 -30.65 19.79
C ALA A 314 -59.11 -31.81 20.84
N LYS A 315 -58.11 -31.72 21.75
CA LYS A 315 -58.28 -31.57 23.23
C LYS A 315 -56.94 -31.58 24.01
N GLY A 316 -56.80 -30.61 24.94
CA GLY A 316 -56.37 -30.82 26.33
C GLY A 316 -54.87 -30.78 26.70
N GLY A 317 -54.49 -29.80 27.55
CA GLY A 317 -53.46 -29.81 28.62
C GLY A 317 -52.00 -30.15 28.23
N GLU A 318 -50.93 -29.53 28.70
CA GLU A 318 -50.62 -28.68 29.85
C GLU A 318 -49.32 -27.90 29.54
N ARG A 319 -49.13 -26.84 30.30
CA ARG A 319 -48.05 -25.83 30.31
C ARG A 319 -46.66 -26.43 30.62
N LEU A 320 -45.58 -25.88 30.04
CA LEU A 320 -44.25 -25.60 30.66
C LEU A 320 -43.25 -24.95 29.67
N GLU A 321 -43.01 -23.64 29.87
CA GLU A 321 -41.79 -22.80 29.67
C GLU A 321 -40.87 -22.89 28.41
N PRO A 322 -40.32 -21.75 27.92
CA PRO A 322 -39.63 -21.65 26.64
C PRO A 322 -38.13 -22.03 26.69
N LYS A 323 -37.72 -22.99 25.85
CA LYS A 323 -36.30 -23.26 25.58
C LYS A 323 -35.74 -22.25 24.57
N LYS A 324 -34.88 -21.40 25.12
CA LYS A 324 -33.85 -20.54 24.51
C LYS A 324 -33.13 -21.28 23.35
N ALA A 325 -33.34 -20.82 22.12
CA ALA A 325 -32.54 -21.25 20.98
C ALA A 325 -31.14 -20.64 21.09
N ILE A 326 -30.15 -21.53 21.17
CA ILE A 326 -28.73 -21.24 20.99
C ILE A 326 -28.53 -21.00 19.49
N VAL A 327 -28.23 -19.77 19.10
CA VAL A 327 -27.64 -19.47 17.79
C VAL A 327 -26.22 -18.96 18.04
N SER A 328 -25.28 -19.88 17.91
CA SER A 328 -23.85 -19.62 17.80
C SER A 328 -23.59 -18.99 16.44
N GLN A 329 -23.39 -17.68 16.37
CA GLN A 329 -22.78 -17.03 15.21
C GLN A 329 -21.35 -16.60 15.55
N SER A 330 -20.41 -17.46 15.18
CA SER A 330 -19.01 -17.10 15.03
C SER A 330 -18.84 -16.32 13.72
N ASN A 331 -18.96 -14.99 13.77
CA ASN A 331 -18.52 -14.15 12.67
C ASN A 331 -16.99 -13.99 12.72
N GLY A 332 -16.32 -14.93 12.06
CA GLY A 332 -14.95 -14.76 11.59
C GLY A 332 -14.97 -13.86 10.36
N GLU A 333 -14.99 -12.54 10.57
CA GLU A 333 -14.74 -11.58 9.49
C GLU A 333 -13.26 -11.63 9.11
N ARG A 334 -12.96 -12.39 8.04
CA ARG A 334 -11.76 -12.16 7.23
C ARG A 334 -11.89 -10.77 6.65
N THR A 335 -11.11 -9.84 7.18
CA THR A 335 -10.76 -8.59 6.50
C THR A 335 -10.17 -8.95 5.14
N LYS A 336 -10.98 -8.77 4.09
CA LYS A 336 -10.46 -8.69 2.73
C LYS A 336 -9.60 -7.43 2.68
N GLU A 337 -8.28 -7.61 2.67
CA GLU A 337 -7.39 -6.60 2.12
C GLU A 337 -8.00 -6.21 0.76
N GLN A 338 -8.39 -4.94 0.61
CA GLN A 338 -8.77 -4.39 -0.68
C GLN A 338 -7.50 -4.34 -1.52
N GLY A 339 -7.19 -5.50 -2.12
CA GLY A 339 -6.09 -5.67 -3.05
C GLY A 339 -6.28 -4.74 -4.23
N LEU A 340 -5.21 -4.04 -4.58
CA LEU A 340 -5.05 -3.33 -5.82
C LEU A 340 -5.55 -4.22 -6.98
N LYS A 341 -6.44 -3.70 -7.84
CA LYS A 341 -6.98 -4.46 -8.98
C LYS A 341 -5.83 -5.09 -9.79
N PRO A 342 -5.93 -6.37 -10.19
CA PRO A 342 -4.82 -7.12 -10.79
C PRO A 342 -4.31 -6.52 -12.11
N GLU A 343 -5.13 -5.74 -12.81
CA GLU A 343 -4.78 -5.08 -14.08
C GLU A 343 -3.70 -3.99 -13.96
N GLY A 344 -3.54 -3.37 -12.78
CA GLY A 344 -2.52 -2.33 -12.55
C GLY A 344 -1.16 -2.86 -12.07
N LEU A 345 -1.11 -4.12 -11.63
CA LEU A 345 0.08 -4.71 -11.01
C LEU A 345 1.11 -5.18 -12.06
N GLU A 346 0.65 -5.54 -13.26
CA GLU A 346 1.50 -5.92 -14.39
C GLU A 346 2.17 -4.70 -15.02
N ILE A 347 1.47 -3.56 -15.09
CA ILE A 347 2.04 -2.26 -15.50
C ILE A 347 3.17 -1.87 -14.55
N GLY A 348 2.96 -2.00 -13.23
CA GLY A 348 3.98 -1.69 -12.23
C GLY A 348 5.27 -2.54 -12.33
N LEU A 349 5.17 -3.80 -12.78
CA LEU A 349 6.34 -4.64 -13.03
C LEU A 349 7.10 -4.21 -14.28
N ILE A 350 6.41 -3.93 -15.38
CA ILE A 350 7.06 -3.44 -16.61
C ILE A 350 7.75 -2.10 -16.32
N ASP A 351 7.08 -1.17 -15.63
CA ASP A 351 7.67 0.10 -15.20
C ASP A 351 8.96 -0.09 -14.39
N SER A 352 8.93 -1.02 -13.43
CA SER A 352 10.10 -1.34 -12.60
C SER A 352 11.26 -1.87 -13.44
N VAL A 353 10.97 -2.72 -14.44
CA VAL A 353 12.00 -3.26 -15.35
C VAL A 353 12.59 -2.16 -16.22
N LEU A 354 11.76 -1.31 -16.83
CA LEU A 354 12.23 -0.20 -17.67
C LEU A 354 13.14 0.74 -16.87
N LEU A 355 12.72 1.12 -15.66
CA LEU A 355 13.51 1.96 -14.78
C LEU A 355 14.83 1.30 -14.38
N ALA A 356 14.82 0.01 -14.05
CA ALA A 356 16.02 -0.73 -13.71
C ALA A 356 17.00 -0.80 -14.89
N LEU A 357 16.52 -1.00 -16.11
CA LEU A 357 17.35 -0.96 -17.32
C LEU A 357 17.98 0.43 -17.52
N GLY A 358 17.20 1.51 -17.34
CA GLY A 358 17.71 2.88 -17.37
C GLY A 358 18.82 3.14 -16.35
N LYS A 359 18.62 2.69 -15.10
CA LYS A 359 19.63 2.81 -14.02
C LYS A 359 20.90 1.99 -14.27
N ILE A 360 20.78 0.83 -14.95
CA ILE A 360 21.95 0.02 -15.33
C ILE A 360 22.71 0.69 -16.49
N GLY A 361 22.00 1.33 -17.42
CA GLY A 361 22.62 2.07 -18.52
C GLY A 361 23.35 1.20 -19.56
N ALA A 362 23.02 -0.09 -19.64
CA ALA A 362 23.66 -0.99 -20.59
C ALA A 362 23.19 -0.69 -22.05
N PRO A 363 24.09 -0.60 -23.05
CA PRO A 363 23.71 -0.29 -24.43
C PRO A 363 22.64 -1.23 -25.01
N GLY A 364 22.68 -2.50 -24.61
CA GLY A 364 21.71 -3.51 -25.06
C GLY A 364 20.25 -3.27 -24.65
N SER A 365 19.95 -2.33 -23.75
CA SER A 365 18.56 -2.00 -23.39
C SER A 365 17.98 -0.82 -24.17
N ILE A 366 18.79 -0.07 -24.92
CA ILE A 366 18.37 1.20 -25.52
C ILE A 366 17.29 0.99 -26.59
N SER A 367 17.46 -0.01 -27.46
CA SER A 367 16.46 -0.35 -28.47
C SER A 367 15.12 -0.76 -27.85
N THR A 368 15.16 -1.51 -26.74
CA THR A 368 13.96 -1.89 -26.00
C THR A 368 13.27 -0.68 -25.39
N LEU A 369 14.01 0.20 -24.70
CA LEU A 369 13.45 1.42 -24.13
C LEU A 369 12.85 2.33 -25.22
N GLN A 370 13.53 2.49 -26.36
CA GLN A 370 13.01 3.24 -27.50
C GLN A 370 11.69 2.64 -28.04
N ARG A 371 11.63 1.31 -28.20
CA ARG A 371 10.40 0.62 -28.61
C ARG A 371 9.24 0.92 -27.66
N PHE A 372 9.48 0.83 -26.34
CA PHE A 372 8.44 1.14 -25.35
C PHE A 372 7.98 2.60 -25.43
N ALA A 373 8.91 3.56 -25.61
CA ALA A 373 8.55 4.97 -25.75
C ALA A 373 7.68 5.27 -26.98
N LEU A 374 7.86 4.52 -28.07
CA LEU A 374 7.14 4.74 -29.34
C LEU A 374 5.82 3.96 -29.44
N VAL A 375 5.80 2.72 -28.93
CA VAL A 375 4.76 1.74 -29.27
C VAL A 375 3.94 1.32 -28.05
N ALA A 376 4.35 1.64 -26.81
CA ALA A 376 3.59 1.20 -25.65
C ALA A 376 2.18 1.83 -25.66
N PRO A 377 1.13 1.02 -25.41
CA PRO A 377 -0.25 1.51 -25.44
C PRO A 377 -0.60 2.41 -24.25
N ASP A 378 0.24 2.40 -23.21
CA ASP A 378 0.04 3.12 -21.98
C ASP A 378 1.02 4.29 -21.85
N PHE A 379 0.51 5.47 -21.54
CA PHE A 379 1.32 6.69 -21.42
C PHE A 379 2.35 6.60 -20.29
N SER A 380 2.04 5.93 -19.17
CA SER A 380 2.97 5.73 -18.06
C SER A 380 4.18 4.94 -18.53
N LEU A 381 3.97 3.83 -19.25
CA LEU A 381 5.06 3.01 -19.78
C LEU A 381 5.94 3.79 -20.77
N SER A 382 5.33 4.55 -21.69
CA SER A 382 6.07 5.39 -22.64
C SER A 382 6.89 6.47 -21.92
N SER A 383 6.29 7.12 -20.92
CA SER A 383 6.96 8.12 -20.08
C SER A 383 8.13 7.53 -19.28
N THR A 384 7.92 6.38 -18.64
CA THR A 384 8.97 5.65 -17.90
C THR A 384 10.12 5.28 -18.84
N ALA A 385 9.83 4.85 -20.06
CA ALA A 385 10.85 4.51 -21.04
C ALA A 385 11.69 5.73 -21.49
N VAL A 386 11.06 6.87 -21.76
CA VAL A 386 11.76 8.14 -22.05
C VAL A 386 12.62 8.57 -20.87
N HIS A 387 12.07 8.51 -19.66
CA HIS A 387 12.82 8.82 -18.44
C HIS A 387 14.04 7.91 -18.28
N SER A 388 13.87 6.61 -18.52
CA SER A 388 14.91 5.59 -18.40
C SER A 388 16.02 5.79 -19.43
N LEU A 389 15.70 6.19 -20.67
CA LEU A 389 16.69 6.59 -21.68
C LEU A 389 17.52 7.77 -21.18
N GLY A 390 16.86 8.77 -20.56
CA GLY A 390 17.53 9.91 -19.94
C GLY A 390 18.50 9.50 -18.82
N LEU A 391 18.12 8.54 -17.97
CA LEU A 391 18.99 8.03 -16.90
C LEU A 391 20.28 7.39 -17.43
N THR A 392 20.26 6.81 -18.63
CA THR A 392 21.48 6.18 -19.18
C THR A 392 22.56 7.20 -19.54
N GLY A 393 22.17 8.41 -19.99
CA GLY A 393 23.08 9.47 -20.43
C GLY A 393 23.98 9.15 -21.64
N THR A 394 23.74 8.05 -22.36
CA THR A 394 24.61 7.57 -23.44
C THR A 394 24.37 8.31 -24.77
N PRO A 395 25.37 8.41 -25.68
CA PRO A 395 25.16 8.92 -27.04
C PRO A 395 24.04 8.19 -27.79
N GLU A 396 23.96 6.88 -27.63
CA GLU A 396 22.94 6.02 -28.25
C GLU A 396 21.55 6.36 -27.71
N SER A 397 21.41 6.64 -26.41
CA SER A 397 20.13 7.07 -25.84
C SER A 397 19.76 8.49 -26.22
N ARG A 398 20.73 9.40 -26.40
CA ARG A 398 20.47 10.71 -27.01
C ARG A 398 19.92 10.56 -28.43
N GLN A 399 20.46 9.63 -29.22
CA GLN A 399 19.95 9.37 -30.55
C GLN A 399 18.53 8.79 -30.51
N ALA A 400 18.29 7.81 -29.63
CA ALA A 400 16.95 7.25 -29.41
C ALA A 400 15.93 8.33 -29.01
N LEU A 401 16.30 9.26 -28.12
CA LEU A 401 15.44 10.38 -27.72
C LEU A 401 15.12 11.32 -28.88
N LYS A 402 16.09 11.62 -29.76
CA LYS A 402 15.84 12.41 -30.98
C LYS A 402 14.84 11.72 -31.90
N THR A 403 14.99 10.41 -32.08
CA THR A 403 14.03 9.61 -32.84
C THR A 403 12.64 9.68 -32.22
N ILE A 404 12.51 9.57 -30.90
CA ILE A 404 11.22 9.68 -30.20
C ILE A 404 10.57 11.06 -30.41
N VAL A 405 11.35 12.15 -30.40
CA VAL A 405 10.85 13.50 -30.72
C VAL A 405 10.27 13.58 -32.13
N GLN A 406 10.83 12.85 -33.09
CA GLN A 406 10.40 12.89 -34.49
C GLN A 406 9.23 11.94 -34.78
N GLU A 407 9.26 10.74 -34.21
CA GLU A 407 8.41 9.63 -34.62
C GLU A 407 7.23 9.37 -33.67
N SER A 408 7.27 9.85 -32.43
CA SER A 408 6.17 9.57 -31.48
C SER A 408 4.90 10.28 -31.92
N SER A 409 3.81 9.53 -32.05
CA SER A 409 2.47 10.06 -32.33
C SER A 409 1.91 10.87 -31.14
N ASN A 410 2.38 10.61 -29.92
CA ASN A 410 1.93 11.27 -28.71
C ASN A 410 2.75 12.54 -28.42
N GLU A 411 2.07 13.69 -28.45
CA GLU A 411 2.69 15.01 -28.23
C GLU A 411 3.36 15.14 -26.85
N LEU A 412 2.74 14.61 -25.79
CA LEU A 412 3.30 14.67 -24.44
C LEU A 412 4.63 13.91 -24.35
N ILE A 413 4.72 12.77 -25.05
CA ILE A 413 5.94 11.97 -25.12
C ILE A 413 7.03 12.68 -25.94
N ARG A 414 6.68 13.31 -27.07
CA ARG A 414 7.63 14.16 -27.83
C ARG A 414 8.18 15.30 -26.95
N ASN A 415 7.30 15.99 -26.22
CA ASN A 415 7.66 17.08 -25.34
C ASN A 415 8.55 16.61 -24.19
N GLN A 416 8.24 15.47 -23.57
CA GLN A 416 9.06 14.87 -22.51
C GLN A 416 10.44 14.47 -23.04
N ALA A 417 10.54 13.86 -24.22
CA ALA A 417 11.82 13.48 -24.82
C ALA A 417 12.66 14.71 -25.15
N SER A 418 12.04 15.77 -25.70
CA SER A 418 12.68 17.06 -25.96
C SER A 418 13.22 17.72 -24.68
N GLN A 419 12.46 17.70 -23.59
CA GLN A 419 12.92 18.19 -22.28
C GLN A 419 14.07 17.35 -21.72
N THR A 420 14.00 16.02 -21.89
CA THR A 420 15.03 15.09 -21.44
C THR A 420 16.34 15.31 -22.18
N LEU A 421 16.31 15.66 -23.48
CA LEU A 421 17.48 16.03 -24.27
C LEU A 421 18.16 17.33 -23.84
N LYS A 422 17.42 18.24 -23.18
CA LYS A 422 17.92 19.55 -22.73
C LYS A 422 18.62 19.49 -21.35
N ARG A 423 18.39 18.41 -20.60
CA ARG A 423 19.02 18.15 -19.30
C ARG A 423 20.28 17.33 -19.51
#